data_AF-A0A2V3I444-F1
#
_entry.id   AF-A0A2V3I444-F1
#
_cell.length_a   1.000
_cell.length_b   1.000
_cell.length_c   1.000
_cell.angle_alpha   90.00
_cell.angle_beta   90.00
_cell.angle_gamma   90.00
#
_symmetry.space_group_name_H-M   'P 1'
#
loop_
_entity.id
_entity.type
_entity.pdbx_description
1 polymer ?
#
loop_
_entity_poly.entity_id
_entity_poly.type
_entity_poly.pdbx_seq_one_letter_code
_entity_poly.pdbx_strand_id
1 'polypeptide(L)'
;MEWSRVKIEMLGAGAPESPSLGVTMPGLDATAEEMHGLFLENLPHLDDVRAGHDRIFSDVAAPVEMSKSLAREIQPLEELLREFGGSRSDHRIVVPLPSALSDGLIVEKFASDEGDIVRLIAPERFGGVLRKFEMPEGRRLTGASWEEGVLSLTMD
;
A
#
# COMPACT_ATOMS: atom_id res chain seq x y z
N MET A 1 -5.77 -13.73 16.85
CA MET A 1 -4.50 -13.10 16.44
C MET A 1 -4.72 -12.52 15.06
N GLU A 2 -4.48 -11.23 14.88
CA GLU A 2 -4.78 -10.48 13.65
C GLU A 2 -3.57 -9.67 13.21
N TRP A 3 -3.53 -9.32 11.92
CA TRP A 3 -2.54 -8.39 11.40
C TRP A 3 -2.87 -6.99 11.90
N SER A 4 -1.85 -6.28 12.40
CA SER A 4 -1.97 -4.91 12.85
C SER A 4 -1.11 -3.99 11.98
N ARG A 5 -1.67 -2.86 11.54
CA ARG A 5 -0.97 -1.91 10.68
C ARG A 5 0.01 -1.08 11.50
N VAL A 6 1.24 -0.96 11.02
CA VAL A 6 2.28 -0.10 11.58
C VAL A 6 2.25 1.25 10.85
N LYS A 7 2.19 2.35 11.61
CA LYS A 7 2.23 3.70 11.04
C LYS A 7 3.63 3.95 10.49
N ILE A 8 3.70 4.36 9.22
CA ILE A 8 4.94 4.74 8.56
C ILE A 8 5.07 6.25 8.64
N GLU A 9 6.15 6.75 9.25
CA GLU A 9 6.48 8.16 9.23
C GLU A 9 7.09 8.53 7.88
N MET A 10 6.38 9.37 7.10
CA MET A 10 6.83 9.85 5.79
C MET A 10 7.69 11.10 5.99
N LEU A 11 9.01 10.96 5.95
CA LEU A 11 9.95 12.06 6.10
C LEU A 11 10.19 12.67 4.70
N GLY A 12 9.86 13.96 4.54
CA GLY A 12 10.09 14.72 3.30
C GLY A 12 8.92 14.83 2.32
N ALA A 13 7.74 14.29 2.62
CA ALA A 13 6.56 14.46 1.76
C ALA A 13 5.80 15.74 2.12
N GLY A 14 5.88 16.75 1.25
CA GLY A 14 4.95 17.88 1.25
C GLY A 14 3.51 17.37 1.14
N ALA A 15 2.60 17.94 1.93
CA ALA A 15 1.20 17.55 1.97
C ALA A 15 0.59 17.59 0.55
N PRO A 16 -0.15 16.56 0.12
CA PRO A 16 -0.98 16.70 -1.07
C PRO A 16 -2.09 17.71 -0.75
N GLU A 17 -2.02 18.84 -1.42
CA GLU A 17 -3.06 19.86 -1.42
C GLU A 17 -4.34 19.21 -1.95
N SER A 18 -5.42 19.36 -1.19
CA SER A 18 -6.74 18.91 -1.61
C SER A 18 -7.21 19.81 -2.76
N PRO A 19 -7.66 19.28 -3.90
CA PRO A 19 -8.33 20.11 -4.88
C PRO A 19 -9.70 20.49 -4.30
N SER A 20 -9.88 21.76 -3.94
CA SER A 20 -11.21 22.32 -3.72
C SER A 20 -11.91 22.39 -5.08
N LEU A 21 -12.81 21.43 -5.34
CA LEU A 21 -13.72 21.52 -6.48
C LEU A 21 -14.78 22.58 -6.16
N GLY A 22 -14.54 23.81 -6.62
CA GLY A 22 -15.58 24.82 -6.73
C GLY A 22 -16.53 24.45 -7.87
N VAL A 23 -17.64 23.80 -7.56
CA VAL A 23 -18.72 23.57 -8.55
C VAL A 23 -19.40 24.91 -8.80
N THR A 24 -19.02 25.57 -9.89
CA THR A 24 -19.82 26.66 -10.47
C THR A 24 -20.80 26.01 -11.43
N MET A 25 -22.09 25.96 -11.07
CA MET A 25 -23.10 25.43 -11.99
C MET A 25 -23.30 26.42 -13.15
N PRO A 26 -23.03 26.04 -14.41
CA PRO A 26 -23.27 26.93 -15.54
C PRO A 26 -24.79 27.02 -15.78
N GLY A 27 -25.28 28.25 -15.92
CA GLY A 27 -26.67 28.54 -16.26
C GLY A 27 -26.99 28.26 -17.74
N LEU A 28 -27.97 28.98 -18.27
CA LEU A 28 -28.56 28.81 -19.60
C LEU A 28 -27.61 29.03 -20.81
N ASP A 29 -26.36 29.44 -20.55
CA ASP A 29 -25.35 29.77 -21.56
C ASP A 29 -24.41 28.59 -21.90
N ALA A 30 -24.62 27.41 -21.30
CA ALA A 30 -23.81 26.23 -21.59
C ALA A 30 -24.11 25.68 -22.99
N THR A 31 -23.06 25.41 -23.75
CA THR A 31 -23.15 24.74 -25.05
C THR A 31 -23.55 23.28 -24.90
N ALA A 32 -24.08 22.67 -25.98
CA ALA A 32 -24.48 21.26 -25.96
C ALA A 32 -23.29 20.31 -25.66
N GLU A 33 -22.08 20.69 -26.06
CA GLU A 33 -20.84 19.95 -25.78
C GLU A 33 -20.49 20.02 -24.28
N GLU A 34 -20.58 21.20 -23.66
CA GLU A 34 -20.35 21.39 -22.23
C GLU A 34 -21.39 20.64 -21.38
N MET A 35 -22.65 20.66 -21.78
CA MET A 35 -23.72 19.89 -21.14
C MET A 35 -23.51 18.38 -21.29
N HIS A 36 -22.96 17.92 -22.42
CA HIS A 36 -22.63 16.51 -22.62
C HIS A 36 -21.42 16.08 -21.78
N GLY A 37 -20.40 16.95 -21.65
CA GLY A 37 -19.27 16.75 -20.75
C GLY A 37 -19.73 16.59 -19.30
N LEU A 38 -20.59 17.50 -18.82
CA LEU A 38 -21.16 17.43 -17.47
C LEU A 38 -22.03 16.18 -17.24
N PHE A 39 -22.75 15.73 -18.26
CA PHE A 39 -23.52 14.47 -18.22
C PHE A 39 -22.62 13.24 -18.10
N LEU A 40 -21.45 13.24 -18.76
CA LEU A 40 -20.45 12.18 -18.65
C LEU A 40 -19.65 12.24 -17.34
N GLU A 41 -19.56 13.41 -16.70
CA GLU A 41 -18.90 13.58 -15.40
C GLU A 41 -19.81 13.16 -14.22
N ASN A 42 -21.13 13.29 -14.36
CA ASN A 42 -22.11 12.80 -13.40
C ASN A 42 -22.64 11.41 -13.81
N LEU A 43 -21.94 10.35 -13.36
CA LEU A 43 -22.30 8.95 -13.63
C LEU A 43 -22.96 8.19 -12.45
N PRO A 44 -23.86 8.75 -11.63
CA PRO A 44 -24.56 7.94 -10.63
C PRO A 44 -25.41 6.82 -11.26
N HIS A 45 -25.75 6.95 -12.55
CA HIS A 45 -26.47 5.92 -13.31
C HIS A 45 -25.60 4.72 -13.74
N LEU A 46 -24.27 4.80 -13.59
CA LEU A 46 -23.35 3.68 -13.81
C LEU A 46 -22.75 3.15 -12.50
N ASP A 47 -23.17 3.69 -11.34
CA ASP A 47 -22.70 3.25 -10.03
C ASP A 47 -22.94 1.76 -9.81
N ASP A 48 -24.11 1.26 -10.21
CA ASP A 48 -24.45 -0.16 -10.09
C ASP A 48 -23.56 -1.03 -10.97
N VAL A 49 -23.22 -0.56 -12.18
CA VAL A 49 -22.34 -1.28 -13.11
C VAL A 49 -20.91 -1.27 -12.59
N ARG A 50 -20.43 -0.14 -12.06
CA ARG A 50 -19.12 -0.01 -11.42
C ARG A 50 -19.02 -0.88 -10.17
N ALA A 51 -19.99 -0.82 -9.28
CA ALA A 51 -20.06 -1.66 -8.08
C ALA A 51 -20.15 -3.15 -8.44
N GLY A 52 -20.92 -3.49 -9.49
CA GLY A 52 -20.99 -4.85 -10.03
C GLY A 52 -19.66 -5.32 -10.59
N HIS A 53 -18.96 -4.48 -11.35
CA HIS A 53 -17.63 -4.77 -11.88
C HIS A 53 -16.60 -4.95 -10.74
N ASP A 54 -16.57 -4.04 -9.77
CA ASP A 54 -15.66 -4.11 -8.63
C ASP A 54 -15.91 -5.37 -7.79
N ARG A 55 -17.17 -5.75 -7.61
CA ARG A 55 -17.55 -6.99 -6.93
C ARG A 55 -17.07 -8.22 -7.70
N ILE A 56 -17.33 -8.31 -9.00
CA ILE A 56 -16.89 -9.46 -9.83
C ILE A 56 -15.36 -9.54 -9.85
N PHE A 57 -14.70 -8.40 -10.02
CA PHE A 57 -13.23 -8.34 -9.98
C PHE A 57 -12.71 -8.79 -8.62
N SER A 58 -13.29 -8.31 -7.51
CA SER A 58 -12.93 -8.73 -6.17
C SER A 58 -13.19 -10.22 -5.92
N ASP A 59 -14.33 -10.76 -6.36
CA ASP A 59 -14.69 -12.17 -6.19
C ASP A 59 -13.76 -13.11 -6.97
N VAL A 60 -13.29 -12.67 -8.14
CA VAL A 60 -12.33 -13.44 -8.96
C VAL A 60 -10.89 -13.25 -8.48
N ALA A 61 -10.52 -12.04 -8.04
CA ALA A 61 -9.18 -11.73 -7.57
C ALA A 61 -8.92 -12.28 -6.16
N ALA A 62 -9.90 -12.29 -5.26
CA ALA A 62 -9.71 -12.68 -3.87
C ALA A 62 -9.20 -14.12 -3.69
N PRO A 63 -9.71 -15.15 -4.41
CA PRO A 63 -9.16 -16.51 -4.35
C PRO A 63 -7.73 -16.61 -4.89
N VAL A 64 -7.40 -15.83 -5.91
CA VAL A 64 -6.05 -15.78 -6.50
C VAL A 64 -5.08 -15.09 -5.56
N GLU A 65 -5.48 -13.97 -4.95
CA GLU A 65 -4.70 -13.27 -3.94
C GLU A 65 -4.58 -14.06 -2.63
N MET A 66 -5.63 -14.79 -2.23
CA MET A 66 -5.58 -15.73 -1.13
C MET A 66 -4.61 -16.89 -1.43
N SER A 67 -4.65 -17.44 -2.63
CA SER A 67 -3.75 -18.50 -3.06
C SER A 67 -2.30 -18.02 -3.19
N LYS A 68 -2.06 -16.82 -3.70
CA LYS A 68 -0.72 -16.18 -3.71
C LYS A 68 -0.22 -15.86 -2.31
N SER A 69 -1.08 -15.40 -1.42
CA SER A 69 -0.71 -15.07 -0.03
C SER A 69 -0.49 -16.30 0.84
N LEU A 70 -1.14 -17.42 0.51
CA LEU A 70 -0.86 -18.75 1.05
C LEU A 70 0.43 -19.36 0.46
N ALA A 71 0.70 -19.12 -0.83
CA ALA A 71 1.90 -19.62 -1.52
C ALA A 71 3.17 -18.80 -1.25
N ARG A 72 3.07 -17.55 -0.81
CA ARG A 72 4.22 -16.77 -0.33
C ARG A 72 4.52 -17.16 1.12
N GLU A 73 5.42 -18.13 1.24
CA GLU A 73 6.08 -18.52 2.48
C GLU A 73 6.69 -17.29 3.18
N ILE A 74 6.80 -17.37 4.50
CA ILE A 74 7.58 -16.42 5.28
C ILE A 74 9.03 -16.60 4.82
N GLN A 75 9.57 -15.62 4.11
CA GLN A 75 10.94 -15.70 3.62
C GLN A 75 11.91 -15.32 4.74
N PRO A 76 13.12 -15.90 4.78
CA PRO A 76 14.17 -15.46 5.68
C PRO A 76 14.49 -13.98 5.47
N LEU A 77 14.68 -13.22 6.57
CA LEU A 77 15.02 -11.80 6.49
C LEU A 77 16.25 -11.54 5.61
N GLU A 78 17.28 -12.39 5.72
CA GLU A 78 18.51 -12.24 4.93
C GLU A 78 18.28 -12.35 3.41
N GLU A 79 17.29 -13.15 3.00
CA GLU A 79 16.92 -13.26 1.58
C GLU A 79 16.22 -11.99 1.09
N LEU A 80 15.34 -11.40 1.90
CA LEU A 80 14.75 -10.09 1.63
C LEU A 80 15.84 -9.02 1.47
N LEU A 81 16.77 -8.95 2.42
CA LEU A 81 17.83 -7.95 2.40
C LEU A 81 18.72 -8.11 1.17
N ARG A 82 19.03 -9.35 0.76
CA ARG A 82 19.78 -9.62 -0.46
C ARG A 82 19.00 -9.22 -1.72
N GLU A 83 17.68 -9.46 -1.76
CA GLU A 83 16.82 -9.08 -2.89
C GLU A 83 16.81 -7.56 -3.11
N PHE A 84 16.69 -6.78 -2.04
CA PHE A 84 16.51 -5.33 -2.09
C PHE A 84 17.80 -4.52 -1.85
N GLY A 85 18.94 -5.18 -1.62
CA GLY A 85 20.19 -4.51 -1.22
C GLY A 85 20.08 -3.85 0.16
N GLY A 86 19.26 -4.40 1.04
CA GLY A 86 19.04 -3.93 2.40
C GLY A 86 20.15 -4.34 3.37
N SER A 87 20.07 -3.79 4.58
CA SER A 87 20.98 -4.13 5.69
C SER A 87 20.25 -4.12 7.03
N ARG A 88 20.83 -4.77 8.03
CA ARG A 88 20.34 -4.79 9.40
C ARG A 88 21.46 -4.39 10.37
N SER A 89 21.09 -3.60 11.37
CA SER A 89 21.83 -3.39 12.62
C SER A 89 21.03 -3.94 13.81
N ASP A 90 21.58 -3.85 15.03
CA ASP A 90 20.96 -4.39 16.24
C ASP A 90 19.55 -3.85 16.53
N HIS A 91 19.22 -2.64 16.04
CA HIS A 91 17.97 -1.93 16.34
C HIS A 91 17.22 -1.44 15.09
N ARG A 92 17.76 -1.70 13.88
CA ARG A 92 17.18 -1.18 12.65
C ARG A 92 17.37 -2.12 11.47
N ILE A 93 16.32 -2.31 10.67
CA ILE A 93 16.39 -2.89 9.33
C ILE A 93 16.19 -1.77 8.31
N VAL A 94 17.02 -1.75 7.27
CA VAL A 94 16.96 -0.79 6.18
C VAL A 94 16.73 -1.55 4.88
N VAL A 95 15.66 -1.22 4.16
CA VAL A 95 15.27 -1.83 2.89
C VAL A 95 15.11 -0.73 1.84
N PRO A 96 16.04 -0.62 0.88
CA PRO A 96 15.86 0.22 -0.30
C PRO A 96 14.70 -0.34 -1.14
N LEU A 97 13.71 0.50 -1.43
CA LEU A 97 12.59 0.17 -2.31
C LEU A 97 12.50 1.27 -3.39
N PRO A 98 12.05 0.97 -4.62
CA PRO A 98 11.83 1.99 -5.63
C PRO A 98 11.02 3.18 -5.08
N SER A 99 11.50 4.41 -5.27
CA SER A 99 10.92 5.62 -4.64
C SER A 99 9.51 5.95 -5.12
N ALA A 100 9.11 5.44 -6.29
CA ALA A 100 7.76 5.56 -6.84
C ALA A 100 6.69 4.82 -6.00
N LEU A 101 7.10 4.06 -4.98
CA LEU A 101 6.24 3.21 -4.15
C LEU A 101 5.76 3.85 -2.85
N SER A 102 6.09 5.12 -2.61
CA SER A 102 5.67 5.79 -1.37
C SER A 102 4.15 5.85 -1.22
N ASP A 103 3.44 5.97 -2.34
CA ASP A 103 1.98 5.99 -2.34
C ASP A 103 1.43 4.56 -2.20
N GLY A 104 0.73 4.30 -1.10
CA GLY A 104 0.17 2.98 -0.82
C GLY A 104 1.12 1.98 -0.15
N LEU A 105 2.32 2.37 0.30
CA LEU A 105 3.20 1.52 1.11
C LEU A 105 2.51 1.13 2.44
N ILE A 106 2.45 -0.16 2.72
CA ILE A 106 1.86 -0.73 3.95
C ILE A 106 2.88 -1.64 4.61
N VAL A 107 3.07 -1.42 5.91
CA VAL A 107 3.77 -2.34 6.81
C VAL A 107 2.76 -2.81 7.84
N GLU A 108 2.64 -4.12 7.99
CA GLU A 108 1.84 -4.75 9.02
C GLU A 108 2.68 -5.71 9.84
N LYS A 109 2.27 -5.94 11.07
CA LYS A 109 2.87 -6.92 11.96
C LYS A 109 1.85 -7.89 12.52
N PHE A 110 2.29 -9.11 12.71
CA PHE A 110 1.58 -10.15 13.41
C PHE A 110 2.43 -10.57 14.61
N ALA A 111 1.94 -10.30 15.82
CA ALA A 111 2.65 -10.66 17.05
C ALA A 111 2.59 -12.17 17.28
N SER A 112 3.74 -12.80 17.45
CA SER A 112 3.92 -14.21 17.83
C SER A 112 4.83 -14.29 19.06
N ASP A 113 4.76 -15.41 19.78
CA ASP A 113 5.58 -15.66 20.97
C ASP A 113 7.08 -15.79 20.64
N GLU A 114 7.41 -16.18 19.40
CA GLU A 114 8.79 -16.38 18.92
C GLU A 114 9.41 -15.11 18.30
N GLY A 115 8.60 -14.08 18.04
CA GLY A 115 9.01 -12.83 17.38
C GLY A 115 7.90 -12.28 16.49
N ASP A 116 7.92 -10.98 16.19
CA ASP A 116 6.92 -10.39 15.27
C ASP A 116 7.16 -10.89 13.84
N ILE A 117 6.10 -11.24 13.11
CA ILE A 117 6.15 -11.45 11.66
C ILE A 117 5.73 -10.16 10.98
N VAL A 118 6.53 -9.67 10.03
CA VAL A 118 6.29 -8.42 9.31
C VAL A 118 5.83 -8.71 7.89
N ARG A 119 4.80 -8.02 7.45
CA ARG A 119 4.29 -8.02 6.07
C ARG A 119 4.51 -6.65 5.46
N LEU A 120 5.25 -6.62 4.35
CA LEU A 120 5.50 -5.46 3.51
C LEU A 120 4.65 -5.55 2.25
N ILE A 121 3.87 -4.50 1.97
CA ILE A 121 3.06 -4.37 0.76
C ILE A 121 3.41 -3.04 0.09
N ALA A 122 3.96 -3.07 -1.12
CA ALA A 122 4.26 -1.88 -1.90
C ALA A 122 3.62 -2.04 -3.30
N PRO A 123 2.54 -1.30 -3.61
CA PRO A 123 1.85 -1.44 -4.88
C PRO A 123 2.67 -0.86 -6.03
N GLU A 124 2.80 -1.63 -7.12
CA GLU A 124 3.36 -1.15 -8.40
C GLU A 124 2.29 -1.23 -9.49
N ARG A 125 2.43 -0.38 -10.52
CA ARG A 125 1.59 -0.44 -11.74
C ARG A 125 1.60 -1.83 -12.38
N PHE A 126 2.66 -2.61 -12.17
CA PHE A 126 2.76 -4.01 -12.59
C PHE A 126 3.49 -4.84 -11.53
N GLY A 127 2.78 -5.75 -10.85
CA GLY A 127 3.43 -6.81 -10.06
C GLY A 127 4.10 -6.37 -8.76
N GLY A 128 3.46 -5.48 -7.98
CA GLY A 128 3.98 -4.91 -6.72
C GLY A 128 4.55 -5.91 -5.70
N VAL A 129 5.25 -5.35 -4.72
CA VAL A 129 5.97 -6.10 -3.70
C VAL A 129 5.00 -6.53 -2.60
N LEU A 130 4.90 -7.84 -2.38
CA LEU A 130 4.32 -8.42 -1.16
C LEU A 130 5.35 -9.36 -0.57
N ARG A 131 5.91 -9.03 0.59
CA ARG A 131 6.88 -9.88 1.30
C ARG A 131 6.47 -10.07 2.75
N LYS A 132 6.70 -11.28 3.27
CA LYS A 132 6.53 -11.62 4.68
C LYS A 132 7.85 -12.15 5.19
N PHE A 133 8.29 -11.69 6.35
CA PHE A 133 9.53 -12.14 6.97
C PHE A 133 9.41 -12.07 8.49
N GLU A 134 10.18 -12.90 9.18
CA GLU A 134 10.28 -12.88 10.64
C GLU A 134 11.26 -11.79 11.10
N MET A 135 10.92 -11.14 12.21
CA MET A 135 11.87 -10.30 12.93
C MET A 135 13.01 -11.17 13.50
N PRO A 136 14.20 -10.58 13.70
CA PRO A 136 15.28 -11.29 14.39
C PRO A 136 14.81 -11.83 15.75
N GLU A 137 15.36 -12.97 16.18
CA GLU A 137 14.90 -13.67 17.39
C GLU A 137 14.80 -12.73 18.60
N GLY A 138 13.63 -12.76 19.26
CA GLY A 138 13.34 -11.95 20.44
C GLY A 138 13.15 -10.45 20.17
N ARG A 139 13.22 -10.00 18.91
CA ARG A 139 12.99 -8.59 18.54
C ARG A 139 11.56 -8.34 18.11
N ARG A 140 11.03 -7.17 18.46
CA ARG A 140 9.69 -6.72 18.07
C ARG A 140 9.75 -5.48 17.21
N LEU A 141 8.75 -5.32 16.34
CA LEU A 141 8.66 -4.13 15.49
C LEU A 141 8.01 -2.99 16.28
N THR A 142 8.76 -1.91 16.50
CA THR A 142 8.31 -0.73 17.25
C THR A 142 7.91 0.44 16.36
N GLY A 143 8.48 0.55 15.17
CA GLY A 143 8.17 1.65 14.25
C GLY A 143 8.68 1.45 12.84
N ALA A 144 8.18 2.28 11.93
CA ALA A 144 8.59 2.31 10.53
C ALA A 144 8.68 3.77 10.06
N SER A 145 9.68 4.08 9.24
CA SER A 145 9.89 5.39 8.63
C SER A 145 10.30 5.21 7.18
N TRP A 146 9.94 6.17 6.34
CA TRP A 146 10.23 6.18 4.92
C TRP A 146 10.84 7.52 4.53
N GLU A 147 11.97 7.45 3.81
CA GLU A 147 12.69 8.61 3.31
C GLU A 147 13.33 8.26 1.96
N GLU A 148 13.03 9.04 0.91
CA GLU A 148 13.71 8.98 -0.40
C GLU A 148 13.92 7.58 -1.02
N GLY A 149 12.93 6.67 -0.90
CA GLY A 149 13.07 5.30 -1.43
C GLY A 149 13.69 4.31 -0.44
N VAL A 150 13.80 4.67 0.84
CA VAL A 150 14.38 3.81 1.87
C VAL A 150 13.37 3.60 2.98
N LEU A 151 12.96 2.35 3.18
CA LEU A 151 12.17 1.93 4.33
C LEU A 151 13.10 1.57 5.48
N SER A 152 12.94 2.26 6.61
CA SER A 152 13.64 1.96 7.87
C SER A 152 12.66 1.42 8.92
N LEU A 153 12.89 0.21 9.40
CA LEU A 153 12.11 -0.45 10.45
C LEU A 153 12.92 -0.44 11.76
N THR A 154 12.32 0.05 12.85
CA THR A 154 12.95 0.11 14.17
C THR A 154 12.48 -1.07 15.03
N MET A 155 13.40 -1.67 15.79
CA MET A 155 13.11 -2.82 16.64
C MET A 155 13.71 -2.71 18.03
N ASP A 156 13.05 -3.36 18.99
CA ASP A 156 13.50 -3.54 20.38
C ASP A 156 13.65 -5.01 20.74
#